data_AF-A0A837I6U0-F1
#
_entry.id   AF-A0A837I6U0-F1
#
_cell.length_a   1.000
_cell.length_b   1.000
_cell.length_c   1.000
_cell.angle_alpha   90.00
_cell.angle_beta   90.00
_cell.angle_gamma   90.00
#
_symmetry.space_group_name_H-M   'P 1'
#
loop_
_entity.id
_entity.type
_entity.pdbx_description
1 polymer ?
#
loop_
_entity_poly.entity_id
_entity_poly.type
_entity_poly.pdbx_seq_one_letter_code
_entity_poly.pdbx_strand_id
1 'polypeptide(L)'
;MCFSATASFVAGTALSATGAVTLAETKKKSDIPFASIPLLFGIQQFVEGAVWLSFQYSAQIFNHIATYAYLGLAYVLWPIFVPLSVGLLETDSHRKKILYGFQFVGLAVGLYLLYFILSNPVASQIVNKSIVYSMPSQYGVLLVGMYLLATCVSPLFSSHRIINILGVLATVSFSITYYFFTASYVSVWCFFAAVLSLVVYLYFMKGGNYQI
;
A
#
# COMPACT_ATOMS: atom_id res chain seq x y z
N MET A 1 -13.68 -5.16 -1.48
CA MET A 1 -12.45 -4.56 -2.01
C MET A 1 -12.60 -4.38 -3.47
N CYS A 2 -12.50 -3.14 -3.90
CA CYS A 2 -12.74 -2.68 -5.26
C CYS A 2 -14.14 -2.98 -5.81
N PHE A 3 -14.91 -3.94 -5.26
CA PHE A 3 -16.15 -4.45 -5.82
C PHE A 3 -17.34 -4.39 -4.85
N SER A 4 -17.10 -4.38 -3.54
CA SER A 4 -18.15 -4.26 -2.51
C SER A 4 -17.61 -3.96 -1.11
N ALA A 5 -18.49 -3.44 -0.24
CA ALA A 5 -18.24 -3.22 1.19
C ALA A 5 -17.86 -4.52 1.92
N THR A 6 -18.63 -5.59 1.73
CA THR A 6 -18.42 -6.89 2.40
C THR A 6 -17.03 -7.43 2.13
N ALA A 7 -16.58 -7.42 0.87
CA ALA A 7 -15.24 -7.86 0.53
C ALA A 7 -14.17 -6.98 1.21
N SER A 8 -14.42 -5.67 1.39
CA SER A 8 -13.51 -4.76 2.07
C SER A 8 -13.38 -5.04 3.56
N PHE A 9 -14.48 -5.32 4.25
CA PHE A 9 -14.44 -5.71 5.65
C PHE A 9 -13.84 -7.11 5.87
N VAL A 10 -14.16 -8.08 5.01
CA VAL A 10 -13.62 -9.46 5.13
C VAL A 10 -12.10 -9.45 5.01
N ALA A 11 -11.55 -8.87 3.94
CA ALA A 11 -10.11 -8.84 3.80
C ALA A 11 -9.46 -7.86 4.80
N GLY A 12 -10.13 -6.76 5.19
CA GLY A 12 -9.66 -5.89 6.27
C GLY A 12 -9.44 -6.64 7.59
N THR A 13 -10.40 -7.48 7.98
CA THR A 13 -10.30 -8.35 9.16
C THR A 13 -9.17 -9.38 9.02
N ALA A 14 -9.11 -10.09 7.89
CA ALA A 14 -8.08 -11.11 7.66
C ALA A 14 -6.66 -10.51 7.71
N LEU A 15 -6.47 -9.36 7.07
CA LEU A 15 -5.20 -8.62 7.02
C LEU A 15 -4.82 -8.06 8.40
N SER A 16 -5.79 -7.52 9.13
CA SER A 16 -5.55 -6.99 10.48
C SER A 16 -5.16 -8.09 11.45
N ALA A 17 -5.84 -9.24 11.40
CA ALA A 17 -5.48 -10.42 12.20
C ALA A 17 -4.07 -10.92 11.84
N THR A 18 -3.78 -11.07 10.54
CA THR A 18 -2.47 -11.49 10.05
C THR A 18 -1.38 -10.52 10.49
N GLY A 19 -1.60 -9.21 10.35
CA GLY A 19 -0.67 -8.17 10.76
C GLY A 19 -0.44 -8.14 12.27
N ALA A 20 -1.49 -8.31 13.08
CA ALA A 20 -1.38 -8.40 14.53
C ALA A 20 -0.52 -9.60 14.96
N VAL A 21 -0.74 -10.78 14.36
CA VAL A 21 0.09 -11.97 14.62
C VAL A 21 1.53 -11.73 14.16
N THR A 22 1.73 -11.17 12.96
CA THR A 22 3.08 -10.85 12.44
C THR A 22 3.83 -9.93 13.41
N LEU A 23 3.17 -8.90 13.91
CA LEU A 23 3.76 -7.96 14.87
C LEU A 23 4.04 -8.59 16.23
N ALA A 24 3.16 -9.45 16.74
CA ALA A 24 3.36 -10.16 18.00
C ALA A 24 4.60 -11.08 17.97
N GLU A 25 4.88 -11.68 16.81
CA GLU A 25 6.05 -12.53 16.59
C GLU A 25 7.34 -11.75 16.26
N THR A 26 7.24 -10.42 16.09
CA THR A 26 8.38 -9.58 15.72
C THR A 26 9.21 -9.21 16.94
N LYS A 27 10.43 -9.75 17.03
CA LYS A 27 11.34 -9.51 18.18
C LYS A 27 12.17 -8.23 18.06
N LYS A 28 12.61 -7.88 16.84
CA LYS A 28 13.50 -6.74 16.60
C LYS A 28 12.71 -5.48 16.24
N LYS A 29 13.03 -4.36 16.89
CA LYS A 29 12.36 -3.07 16.62
C LYS A 29 12.54 -2.57 15.18
N SER A 30 13.66 -2.89 14.54
CA SER A 30 13.93 -2.59 13.13
C SER A 30 12.95 -3.24 12.16
N ASP A 31 12.35 -4.36 12.59
CA ASP A 31 11.53 -5.21 11.73
C ASP A 31 10.05 -4.83 11.81
N ILE A 32 9.65 -4.11 12.87
CA ILE A 32 8.27 -3.68 13.15
C ILE A 32 7.64 -2.94 11.96
N PRO A 33 8.30 -1.98 11.29
CA PRO A 33 7.69 -1.29 10.16
C PRO A 33 7.37 -2.23 9.00
N PHE A 34 8.24 -3.21 8.70
CA PHE A 34 7.96 -4.16 7.64
C PHE A 34 6.87 -5.16 8.06
N ALA A 35 6.92 -5.64 9.31
CA ALA A 35 5.92 -6.53 9.90
C ALA A 35 4.51 -5.91 9.98
N SER A 36 4.39 -4.58 10.04
CA SER A 36 3.09 -3.90 10.12
C SER A 36 2.39 -3.72 8.76
N ILE A 37 3.05 -4.04 7.64
CA ILE A 37 2.48 -3.89 6.29
C ILE A 37 1.09 -4.55 6.15
N PRO A 38 0.86 -5.81 6.58
CA PRO A 38 -0.46 -6.43 6.49
C PRO A 38 -1.52 -5.69 7.31
N LEU A 39 -1.16 -5.21 8.50
CA LEU A 39 -2.08 -4.43 9.34
C LEU A 39 -2.45 -3.10 8.68
N LEU A 40 -1.48 -2.39 8.09
CA LEU A 40 -1.72 -1.14 7.37
C LEU A 40 -2.63 -1.34 6.16
N PHE A 41 -2.44 -2.42 5.40
CA PHE A 41 -3.41 -2.80 4.38
C PHE A 41 -4.78 -3.10 4.99
N GLY A 42 -4.87 -3.82 6.12
CA GLY A 42 -6.12 -4.07 6.83
C GLY A 42 -6.89 -2.79 7.17
N ILE A 43 -6.19 -1.77 7.68
CA ILE A 43 -6.74 -0.43 7.96
C ILE A 43 -7.24 0.22 6.67
N GLN A 44 -6.41 0.28 5.62
CA GLN A 44 -6.79 0.86 4.33
C GLN A 44 -8.05 0.21 3.76
N GLN A 45 -8.20 -1.07 4.01
CA GLN A 45 -9.32 -1.85 3.56
C GLN A 45 -10.61 -1.63 4.34
N PHE A 46 -10.52 -1.43 5.66
CA PHE A 46 -11.66 -0.93 6.42
C PHE A 46 -12.09 0.47 5.98
N VAL A 47 -11.12 1.35 5.66
CA VAL A 47 -11.41 2.68 5.13
C VAL A 47 -12.13 2.59 3.78
N GLU A 48 -11.70 1.71 2.86
CA GLU A 48 -12.42 1.48 1.60
C GLU A 48 -13.84 0.94 1.83
N GLY A 49 -14.02 0.07 2.83
CA GLY A 49 -15.34 -0.40 3.27
C GLY A 49 -16.23 0.73 3.76
N ALA A 50 -15.67 1.68 4.50
CA ALA A 50 -16.38 2.90 4.92
C ALA A 50 -16.76 3.79 3.73
N VAL A 51 -15.90 3.92 2.71
CA VAL A 51 -16.24 4.60 1.45
C VAL A 51 -17.44 3.91 0.78
N TRP A 52 -17.47 2.59 0.70
CA TRP A 52 -18.64 1.87 0.16
C TRP A 52 -19.93 2.14 0.94
N LEU A 53 -19.89 2.08 2.28
CA LEU A 53 -21.06 2.34 3.11
C LEU A 53 -21.55 3.78 2.95
N SER A 54 -20.65 4.74 2.78
CA SER A 54 -21.02 6.14 2.59
C SER A 54 -21.92 6.37 1.36
N PHE A 55 -21.72 5.61 0.28
CA PHE A 55 -22.59 5.65 -0.89
C PHE A 55 -23.97 5.04 -0.61
N GLN A 56 -24.01 3.94 0.16
CA GLN A 56 -25.26 3.26 0.50
C GLN A 56 -26.20 4.16 1.33
N TYR A 57 -25.64 4.94 2.26
CA TYR A 57 -26.41 5.84 3.14
C TYR A 57 -26.49 7.28 2.62
N SER A 58 -25.97 7.58 1.42
CA SER A 58 -25.91 8.94 0.86
C SER A 58 -25.26 9.97 1.82
N ALA A 59 -24.27 9.52 2.61
CA ALA A 59 -23.64 10.30 3.67
C ALA A 59 -22.43 11.08 3.12
N GLN A 60 -22.68 12.22 2.49
CA GLN A 60 -21.66 12.97 1.72
C GLN A 60 -20.44 13.40 2.55
N ILE A 61 -20.64 13.90 3.77
CA ILE A 61 -19.53 14.31 4.66
C ILE A 61 -18.68 13.08 5.03
N PHE A 62 -19.33 11.96 5.35
CA PHE A 62 -18.65 10.72 5.69
C PHE A 62 -17.87 10.15 4.49
N ASN A 63 -18.45 10.21 3.29
CA ASN A 63 -17.76 9.85 2.05
C ASN A 63 -16.48 10.67 1.86
N HIS A 64 -16.56 11.99 2.07
CA HIS A 64 -15.43 12.89 1.92
C HIS A 64 -14.29 12.52 2.87
N ILE A 65 -14.58 12.35 4.17
CA ILE A 65 -13.59 11.96 5.17
C ILE A 65 -12.95 10.61 4.83
N ALA A 66 -13.78 9.60 4.51
CA ALA A 66 -13.29 8.26 4.17
C ALA A 66 -12.47 8.26 2.87
N THR A 67 -12.86 9.09 1.89
CA THR A 67 -12.13 9.26 0.62
C THR A 67 -10.73 9.84 0.86
N TYR A 68 -10.62 10.92 1.64
CA TYR A 68 -9.33 11.52 1.97
C TYR A 68 -8.44 10.56 2.77
N ALA A 69 -9.01 9.84 3.74
CA ALA A 69 -8.29 8.82 4.49
C ALA A 69 -7.76 7.70 3.57
N TYR A 70 -8.59 7.21 2.65
CA TYR A 70 -8.18 6.18 1.69
C TYR A 70 -7.05 6.66 0.80
N LEU A 71 -7.16 7.88 0.25
CA LEU A 71 -6.14 8.46 -0.62
C LEU A 71 -4.83 8.73 0.13
N GLY A 72 -4.90 9.15 1.39
CA GLY A 72 -3.71 9.29 2.24
C GLY A 72 -2.97 7.95 2.38
N LEU A 73 -3.69 6.87 2.65
CA LEU A 73 -3.09 5.53 2.75
C LEU A 73 -2.56 5.05 1.38
N ALA A 74 -3.36 5.15 0.33
CA ALA A 74 -3.00 4.65 -0.99
C ALA A 74 -1.84 5.42 -1.64
N TYR A 75 -1.86 6.76 -1.57
CA TYR A 75 -0.93 7.61 -2.32
C TYR A 75 0.21 8.20 -1.50
N VAL A 76 0.00 8.47 -0.22
CA VAL A 76 1.02 9.15 0.61
C VAL A 76 1.82 8.13 1.41
N LEU A 77 1.14 7.20 2.09
CA LEU A 77 1.80 6.27 3.01
C LEU A 77 2.78 5.34 2.27
N TRP A 78 2.34 4.58 1.26
CA TRP A 78 3.15 3.53 0.64
C TRP A 78 4.48 3.98 0.03
N PRO A 79 4.58 5.05 -0.78
CA PRO A 79 5.86 5.47 -1.34
C PRO A 79 6.85 5.90 -0.26
N ILE A 80 6.38 6.41 0.88
CA ILE A 80 7.23 6.77 2.02
C ILE A 80 7.60 5.53 2.85
N PHE A 81 6.64 4.63 3.05
CA PHE A 81 6.73 3.57 4.04
C PHE A 81 7.46 2.33 3.54
N VAL A 82 7.28 1.96 2.26
CA VAL A 82 7.94 0.79 1.68
C VAL A 82 9.47 0.92 1.70
N PRO A 83 10.10 1.96 1.11
CA PRO A 83 11.55 2.07 1.13
C PRO A 83 12.12 2.19 2.55
N LEU A 84 11.38 2.83 3.47
CA LEU A 84 11.77 2.97 4.87
C LEU A 84 11.81 1.61 5.56
N SER A 85 10.72 0.84 5.45
CA SER A 85 10.60 -0.47 6.08
C SER A 85 11.64 -1.46 5.55
N VAL A 86 11.90 -1.47 4.24
CA VAL A 86 12.95 -2.29 3.62
C VAL A 86 14.35 -1.82 4.05
N GLY A 87 14.59 -0.51 4.09
CA GLY A 87 15.88 0.07 4.51
C GLY A 87 16.24 -0.18 5.97
N LEU A 88 15.23 -0.31 6.85
CA LEU A 88 15.43 -0.64 8.27
C LEU A 88 15.78 -2.12 8.49
N LEU A 89 15.32 -3.02 7.61
CA LEU A 89 15.72 -4.42 7.61
C LEU A 89 17.13 -4.66 7.06
N GLU A 90 17.60 -3.79 6.19
CA GLU A 90 18.87 -3.98 5.49
C GLU A 90 20.09 -3.80 6.41
N THR A 91 21.00 -4.76 6.35
CA THR A 91 22.25 -4.77 7.11
C THR A 91 23.45 -4.36 6.26
N ASP A 92 23.40 -4.57 4.94
CA ASP A 92 24.46 -4.18 4.02
C ASP A 92 24.51 -2.66 3.82
N SER A 93 25.67 -2.05 4.12
CA SER A 93 25.84 -0.60 4.09
C SER A 93 25.70 0.03 2.69
N HIS A 94 26.03 -0.71 1.62
CA HIS A 94 25.92 -0.20 0.25
C HIS A 94 24.47 -0.22 -0.22
N ARG A 95 23.76 -1.34 -0.02
CA ARG A 95 22.32 -1.47 -0.31
C ARG A 95 21.49 -0.46 0.49
N LYS A 96 21.85 -0.22 1.75
CA LYS A 96 21.19 0.77 2.61
C LYS A 96 21.30 2.19 2.04
N LYS A 97 22.45 2.57 1.49
CA LYS A 97 22.62 3.87 0.80
C LYS A 97 21.70 4.00 -0.41
N ILE A 98 21.57 2.92 -1.20
CA ILE A 98 20.64 2.90 -2.34
C ILE A 98 19.19 3.06 -1.85
N LEU A 99 18.80 2.34 -0.80
CA LEU A 99 17.46 2.41 -0.20
C LEU A 99 17.15 3.80 0.37
N TYR A 100 18.15 4.54 0.89
CA TYR A 100 17.97 5.94 1.27
C TYR A 100 17.67 6.85 0.06
N GLY A 101 18.24 6.57 -1.11
CA GLY A 101 17.88 7.25 -2.34
C GLY A 101 16.39 7.04 -2.68
N PHE A 102 15.92 5.79 -2.64
CA PHE A 102 14.50 5.48 -2.82
C PHE A 102 13.62 6.10 -1.74
N GLN A 103 14.09 6.16 -0.49
CA GLN A 103 13.37 6.82 0.60
C GLN A 103 13.17 8.30 0.34
N PHE A 104 14.20 8.98 -0.16
CA PHE A 104 14.10 10.39 -0.51
C PHE A 104 13.08 10.62 -1.64
N VAL A 105 13.15 9.81 -2.70
CA VAL A 105 12.16 9.84 -3.79
C VAL A 105 10.75 9.59 -3.26
N GLY A 106 10.59 8.56 -2.43
CA GLY A 106 9.32 8.19 -1.80
C GLY A 106 8.73 9.31 -0.94
N LEU A 107 9.57 9.97 -0.13
CA LEU A 107 9.20 11.12 0.69
C LEU A 107 8.76 12.32 -0.18
N ALA A 108 9.55 12.65 -1.20
CA ALA A 108 9.22 13.75 -2.12
C ALA A 108 7.88 13.49 -2.84
N VAL A 109 7.70 12.28 -3.38
CA VAL A 109 6.46 11.87 -4.06
C VAL A 109 5.27 11.88 -3.09
N GLY A 110 5.43 11.30 -1.89
CA GLY A 110 4.37 11.25 -0.89
C GLY A 110 3.93 12.64 -0.42
N LEU A 111 4.89 13.53 -0.14
CA LEU A 111 4.58 14.92 0.24
C LEU A 111 3.94 15.72 -0.90
N TYR A 112 4.39 15.51 -2.13
CA TYR A 112 3.76 16.13 -3.30
C TYR A 112 2.31 15.65 -3.48
N LEU A 113 2.07 14.35 -3.35
CA LEU A 113 0.73 13.77 -3.41
C LEU A 113 -0.15 14.23 -2.24
N LEU A 114 0.41 14.39 -1.04
CA LEU A 114 -0.29 14.94 0.12
C LEU A 114 -0.72 16.39 -0.13
N TYR A 115 0.22 17.25 -0.55
CA TYR A 115 -0.07 18.63 -0.92
C TYR A 115 -1.19 18.69 -1.97
N PHE A 116 -1.12 17.81 -2.97
CA PHE A 116 -2.12 17.71 -4.01
C PHE A 116 -3.51 17.35 -3.45
N ILE A 117 -3.61 16.29 -2.64
CA ILE A 117 -4.87 15.83 -2.03
C ILE A 117 -5.51 16.94 -1.19
N LEU A 118 -4.69 17.72 -0.47
CA LEU A 118 -5.18 18.81 0.38
C LEU A 118 -5.56 20.07 -0.40
N SER A 119 -4.90 20.32 -1.55
CA SER A 119 -5.11 21.55 -2.32
C SER A 119 -6.16 21.43 -3.43
N ASN A 120 -6.62 20.21 -3.73
CA ASN A 120 -7.57 19.96 -4.81
C ASN A 120 -8.80 19.22 -4.30
N PRO A 121 -9.99 19.48 -4.86
CA PRO A 121 -11.18 18.70 -4.53
C PRO A 121 -11.01 17.27 -5.06
N VAL A 122 -10.86 16.32 -4.15
CA VAL A 122 -10.90 14.89 -4.49
C VAL A 122 -12.24 14.30 -4.09
N ALA A 123 -12.73 13.39 -4.92
CA ALA A 123 -14.01 12.71 -4.77
C ALA A 123 -13.85 11.23 -5.08
N SER A 124 -14.76 10.42 -4.54
CA SER A 124 -14.91 9.02 -4.94
C SER A 124 -16.24 8.86 -5.68
N GLN A 125 -16.27 7.94 -6.63
CA GLN A 125 -17.46 7.61 -7.42
C GLN A 125 -17.49 6.11 -7.72
N ILE A 126 -18.69 5.55 -7.88
CA ILE A 126 -18.85 4.14 -8.28
C ILE A 126 -18.95 4.08 -9.81
N VAL A 127 -18.02 3.39 -10.46
CA VAL A 127 -17.98 3.14 -11.90
C VAL A 127 -17.76 1.64 -12.11
N ASN A 128 -18.61 0.99 -12.92
CA ASN A 128 -18.49 -0.44 -13.25
C ASN A 128 -18.35 -1.36 -12.03
N LYS A 129 -19.13 -1.10 -10.97
CA LYS A 129 -19.07 -1.80 -9.66
C LYS A 129 -17.77 -1.59 -8.88
N SER A 130 -16.97 -0.59 -9.25
CA SER A 130 -15.74 -0.25 -8.55
C SER A 130 -15.65 1.20 -8.13
N ILE A 131 -14.97 1.46 -7.02
CA ILE A 131 -14.71 2.82 -6.60
C ILE A 131 -13.55 3.37 -7.44
N VAL A 132 -13.85 4.46 -8.13
CA VAL A 132 -12.89 5.30 -8.84
C VAL A 132 -12.71 6.57 -8.02
N TYR A 133 -11.45 6.95 -7.84
CA TYR A 133 -11.09 8.17 -7.14
C TYR A 133 -10.70 9.22 -8.17
N SER A 134 -11.29 10.41 -8.07
CA SER A 134 -11.00 11.51 -8.99
C SER A 134 -9.58 12.02 -8.74
N MET A 135 -8.66 11.50 -9.52
CA MET A 135 -7.32 12.04 -9.68
C MET A 135 -7.29 12.76 -11.03
N PRO A 136 -6.97 14.07 -11.10
CA PRO A 136 -6.93 14.76 -12.37
C PRO A 136 -5.90 14.12 -13.29
N SER A 137 -6.23 13.98 -14.57
CA SER A 137 -5.43 13.34 -15.62
C SER A 137 -4.02 13.92 -15.85
N GLN A 138 -3.65 14.96 -15.10
CA GLN A 138 -2.36 15.63 -15.12
C GLN A 138 -1.25 14.91 -14.34
N TYR A 139 -1.47 13.68 -13.85
CA TYR A 139 -0.38 12.82 -13.38
C TYR A 139 0.55 12.52 -14.56
N GLY A 140 1.66 13.25 -14.61
CA GLY A 140 2.71 12.95 -15.57
C GLY A 140 3.22 11.54 -15.33
N VAL A 141 3.55 10.84 -16.43
CA VAL A 141 4.20 9.51 -16.42
C VAL A 141 5.39 9.48 -15.45
N LEU A 142 6.06 10.62 -15.28
CA LEU A 142 7.15 10.80 -14.33
C LEU A 142 6.73 10.56 -12.87
N LEU A 143 5.60 11.12 -12.41
CA LEU A 143 5.17 10.97 -11.01
C LEU A 143 4.74 9.53 -10.70
N VAL A 144 4.05 8.89 -11.64
CA VAL A 144 3.72 7.46 -11.56
C VAL A 144 5.01 6.63 -11.55
N GLY A 145 5.96 6.94 -12.42
CA GLY A 145 7.27 6.30 -12.44
C GLY A 145 8.01 6.43 -11.11
N MET A 146 8.06 7.63 -10.53
CA MET A 146 8.70 7.86 -9.22
C MET A 146 7.97 7.12 -8.09
N TYR A 147 6.64 7.06 -8.11
CA TYR A 147 5.86 6.27 -7.16
C TYR A 147 6.21 4.78 -7.25
N LEU A 148 6.25 4.21 -8.46
CA LEU A 148 6.60 2.80 -8.68
C LEU A 148 8.06 2.51 -8.35
N LEU A 149 8.96 3.47 -8.57
CA LEU A 149 10.36 3.35 -8.13
C LEU A 149 10.43 3.18 -6.61
N ALA A 150 9.71 4.02 -5.86
CA ALA A 150 9.68 3.95 -4.40
C ALA A 150 8.99 2.69 -3.88
N THR A 151 7.85 2.29 -4.46
CA THR A 151 7.01 1.20 -3.92
C THR A 151 7.34 -0.18 -4.45
N CYS A 152 7.74 -0.31 -5.72
CA CYS A 152 7.93 -1.61 -6.37
C CYS A 152 9.40 -1.93 -6.65
N VAL A 153 10.21 -0.93 -7.00
CA VAL A 153 11.63 -1.14 -7.33
C VAL A 153 12.50 -1.16 -6.09
N SER A 154 12.21 -0.33 -5.07
CA SER A 154 13.00 -0.29 -3.84
C SER A 154 13.15 -1.66 -3.14
N PRO A 155 12.10 -2.52 -3.04
CA PRO A 155 12.24 -3.85 -2.44
C PRO A 155 13.25 -4.75 -3.16
N LEU A 156 13.47 -4.56 -4.47
CA LEU A 156 14.40 -5.38 -5.28
C LEU A 156 15.87 -5.23 -4.87
N PHE A 157 16.20 -4.14 -4.16
CA PHE A 157 17.55 -3.87 -3.68
C PHE A 157 17.84 -4.50 -2.31
N SER A 158 16.84 -5.14 -1.69
CA SER A 158 17.02 -5.85 -0.43
C SER A 158 17.95 -7.07 -0.59
N SER A 159 18.72 -7.36 0.45
CA SER A 159 19.47 -8.61 0.60
C SER A 159 18.55 -9.82 0.81
N HIS A 160 17.31 -9.61 1.26
CA HIS A 160 16.33 -10.67 1.50
C HIS A 160 15.56 -11.03 0.22
N ARG A 161 15.79 -12.23 -0.33
CA ARG A 161 15.17 -12.69 -1.59
C ARG A 161 13.64 -12.62 -1.60
N ILE A 162 12.99 -12.86 -0.47
CA ILE A 162 11.53 -12.80 -0.35
C ILE A 162 10.97 -11.37 -0.53
N ILE A 163 11.74 -10.37 -0.10
CA ILE A 163 11.40 -8.95 -0.29
C ILE A 163 11.55 -8.57 -1.78
N ASN A 164 12.55 -9.15 -2.45
CA ASN A 164 12.70 -8.96 -3.90
C ASN A 164 11.53 -9.60 -4.67
N ILE A 165 11.10 -10.80 -4.28
CA ILE A 165 9.91 -11.47 -4.86
C ILE A 165 8.66 -10.60 -4.66
N LEU A 166 8.48 -10.02 -3.47
CA LEU A 166 7.40 -9.07 -3.20
C LEU A 166 7.43 -7.87 -4.15
N GLY A 167 8.60 -7.27 -4.38
CA GLY A 167 8.77 -6.18 -5.35
C GLY A 167 8.36 -6.59 -6.77
N VAL A 168 8.82 -7.76 -7.24
CA VAL A 168 8.46 -8.28 -8.58
C VAL A 168 6.95 -8.51 -8.69
N LEU A 169 6.34 -9.17 -7.71
CA LEU A 169 4.91 -9.44 -7.71
C LEU A 169 4.08 -8.16 -7.63
N ALA A 170 4.55 -7.15 -6.88
CA ALA A 170 3.92 -5.84 -6.82
C ALA A 170 3.97 -5.12 -8.18
N THR A 171 5.11 -5.15 -8.88
CA THR A 171 5.25 -4.60 -10.23
C THR A 171 4.34 -5.33 -11.23
N VAL A 172 4.36 -6.66 -11.23
CA VAL A 172 3.54 -7.46 -12.16
C VAL A 172 2.06 -7.22 -11.92
N SER A 173 1.62 -7.21 -10.66
CA SER A 173 0.23 -6.91 -10.32
C SER A 173 -0.17 -5.49 -10.75
N PHE A 174 0.69 -4.49 -10.57
CA PHE A 174 0.45 -3.14 -11.09
C PHE A 174 0.28 -3.14 -12.62
N SER A 175 1.18 -3.79 -13.36
CA SER A 175 1.10 -3.83 -14.82
C SER A 175 -0.19 -4.48 -15.31
N ILE A 176 -0.62 -5.57 -14.67
CA ILE A 176 -1.88 -6.25 -14.97
C ILE A 176 -3.07 -5.32 -14.65
N THR A 177 -3.11 -4.71 -13.47
CA THR A 177 -4.24 -3.85 -13.10
C THR A 177 -4.33 -2.60 -13.94
N TYR A 178 -3.20 -1.99 -14.28
CA TYR A 178 -3.15 -0.83 -15.16
C TYR A 178 -3.66 -1.15 -16.57
N TYR A 179 -3.32 -2.32 -17.11
CA TYR A 179 -3.76 -2.74 -18.45
C TYR A 179 -5.26 -3.09 -18.50
N PHE A 180 -5.78 -3.82 -17.51
CA PHE A 180 -7.16 -4.34 -17.54
C PHE A 180 -8.20 -3.42 -16.85
N PHE A 181 -7.79 -2.57 -15.91
CA PHE A 181 -8.68 -1.78 -15.04
C PHE A 181 -8.35 -0.28 -15.08
N THR A 182 -8.28 0.31 -16.27
CA THR A 182 -7.79 1.68 -16.51
C THR A 182 -8.41 2.77 -15.61
N ALA A 183 -9.69 2.65 -15.23
CA ALA A 183 -10.36 3.63 -14.36
C ALA A 183 -10.20 3.34 -12.85
N SER A 184 -10.06 2.06 -12.46
CA SER A 184 -10.06 1.61 -11.06
C SER A 184 -8.76 0.92 -10.65
N TYR A 185 -7.68 1.08 -11.42
CA TYR A 185 -6.41 0.38 -11.23
C TYR A 185 -5.84 0.57 -9.82
N VAL A 186 -6.07 1.75 -9.22
CA VAL A 186 -5.58 2.12 -7.89
C VAL A 186 -6.15 1.19 -6.82
N SER A 187 -7.48 1.07 -6.78
CA SER A 187 -8.14 0.22 -5.78
C SER A 187 -7.82 -1.24 -6.03
N VAL A 188 -7.89 -1.69 -7.28
CA VAL A 188 -7.60 -3.09 -7.66
C VAL A 188 -6.15 -3.47 -7.33
N TRP A 189 -5.21 -2.56 -7.58
CA TRP A 189 -3.82 -2.82 -7.22
C TRP A 189 -3.60 -2.86 -5.72
N CYS A 190 -4.23 -1.96 -4.95
CA CYS A 190 -4.18 -2.02 -3.49
C CYS A 190 -4.74 -3.34 -2.94
N PHE A 191 -5.75 -3.93 -3.59
CA PHE A 191 -6.23 -5.27 -3.25
C PHE A 191 -5.17 -6.35 -3.49
N PHE A 192 -4.55 -6.38 -4.66
CA PHE A 192 -3.48 -7.35 -4.94
C PHE A 192 -2.27 -7.15 -4.02
N ALA A 193 -1.86 -5.91 -3.77
CA ALA A 193 -0.79 -5.59 -2.84
C ALA A 193 -1.12 -6.04 -1.41
N ALA A 194 -2.37 -5.91 -0.98
CA ALA A 194 -2.83 -6.43 0.29
C ALA A 194 -2.73 -7.97 0.35
N VAL A 195 -3.13 -8.69 -0.70
CA VAL A 195 -2.96 -10.16 -0.76
C VAL A 195 -1.47 -10.53 -0.74
N LEU A 196 -0.63 -9.81 -1.49
CA LEU A 196 0.82 -10.01 -1.49
C LEU A 196 1.44 -9.77 -0.12
N SER A 197 0.89 -8.87 0.70
CA SER A 197 1.38 -8.64 2.07
C SER A 197 1.29 -9.88 2.96
N LEU A 198 0.48 -10.89 2.64
CA LEU A 198 0.47 -12.18 3.36
C LEU A 198 1.81 -12.92 3.23
N VAL A 199 2.61 -12.63 2.20
CA VAL A 199 3.99 -13.15 2.08
C VAL A 199 4.89 -12.58 3.17
N VAL A 200 4.64 -11.36 3.65
CA VAL A 200 5.36 -10.77 4.80
C VAL A 200 5.10 -11.59 6.07
N TYR A 201 3.86 -12.02 6.30
CA TYR A 201 3.55 -12.93 7.40
C TYR A 201 4.34 -14.24 7.29
N LEU A 202 4.36 -14.84 6.10
CA LEU A 202 5.14 -16.08 5.86
C LEU A 202 6.64 -15.89 6.10
N TYR A 203 7.19 -14.71 5.80
CA TYR A 203 8.59 -14.38 6.07
C TYR A 203 8.90 -14.46 7.57
N PHE A 204 8.10 -13.80 8.41
CA PHE A 204 8.30 -13.79 9.86
C PHE A 204 8.02 -15.15 10.51
N MET A 205 6.98 -15.87 10.07
CA MET A 205 6.69 -17.21 10.60
C MET A 205 7.79 -18.22 10.29
N LYS A 206 8.34 -18.20 9.07
CA LYS A 206 9.47 -19.08 8.72
C LYS A 206 10.76 -18.67 9.44
N GLY A 207 11.01 -17.37 9.60
CA GLY A 207 12.18 -16.87 10.33
C GLY A 207 12.18 -17.19 11.83
N GLY A 208 11.00 -17.20 12.46
CA GLY A 208 10.83 -17.57 13.87
C GLY A 208 11.18 -19.04 14.18
N ASN A 209 10.95 -19.95 13.24
CA ASN A 209 11.19 -21.39 13.43
C ASN A 209 12.67 -21.81 13.35
N TYR A 210 13.59 -20.91 12.96
CA TYR A 210 15.04 -21.19 12.89
C TYR A 210 15.84 -20.51 14.00
N GLN A 211 15.19 -20.04 15.06
CA GLN A 211 15.81 -19.30 16.17
C GLN A 211 15.40 -19.84 17.56
N ILE A 212 15.17 -21.16 17.67
CA ILE A 212 15.07 -21.87 18.97
C ILE A 212 16.47 -22.06 19.53
#